data_AF-A0A7C7GQF4-F1
#
_entry.id   AF-A0A7C7GQF4-F1
#
_cell.length_a   1.000
_cell.length_b   1.000
_cell.length_c   1.000
_cell.angle_alpha   90.00
_cell.angle_beta   90.00
_cell.angle_gamma   90.00
#
_symmetry.space_group_name_H-M   'P 1'
#
loop_
_entity.id
_entity.type
_entity.pdbx_description
1 polymer ?
#
loop_
_entity_poly.entity_id
_entity_poly.type
_entity_poly.pdbx_seq_one_letter_code
_entity_poly.pdbx_strand_id
1 'polypeptide(L)'
;MLTIARYGETEPLDFELRRDNITVEDITYADFIGEDIAYIRLTRFSRNSASDMKKSLQNLSDQGMEKLIIDLRGNPGGLLEAAIDILELLIPAGHDLLFTRGRYDEASKEFRSGRSPIISEDLSLVILIDGGSASASEIISGAVQDLDRGIIIGTPSFGKGLVQSVFPINKENSIKITTAKYYIPSGRFIQKPGYLEEEIDIGPEHDSTKVFNTVGGREVTELGGITPDIEVEMSSTPVLARECWRRGLFFKYASLYMQNHELVLPVIVDDEILEDFRGFLSSKELTLNLEGEKQFRTLLTSIDSTAAAAPIMKSSLETIEHYYDDLKAERFDIERDGLILGLEREFSFQLGGTEARIASSFDDDRVILKAIDVLSDQITYDSVLTPSEY
;
A
#
# COMPACT_ATOMS: atom_id res chain seq x y z
N MET A 1 31.26 -18.50 -6.76
CA MET A 1 30.48 -19.32 -5.84
C MET A 1 30.04 -18.50 -4.66
N LEU A 2 28.82 -18.70 -4.19
CA LEU A 2 28.27 -18.15 -2.96
C LEU A 2 27.84 -19.33 -2.08
N THR A 3 28.38 -19.41 -0.87
CA THR A 3 27.99 -20.41 0.12
C THR A 3 26.90 -19.81 1.01
N ILE A 4 25.74 -20.47 1.08
CA ILE A 4 24.57 -20.02 1.83
C ILE A 4 24.30 -21.00 2.98
N ALA A 5 24.26 -20.47 4.20
CA ALA A 5 23.66 -21.16 5.33
C ALA A 5 22.14 -20.96 5.27
N ARG A 6 21.40 -22.01 4.90
CA ARG A 6 19.92 -21.99 4.86
C ARG A 6 19.38 -22.47 6.19
N TYR A 7 18.35 -21.79 6.70
CA TYR A 7 17.68 -22.19 7.93
C TYR A 7 17.03 -23.58 7.73
N GLY A 8 17.31 -24.53 8.63
CA GLY A 8 16.83 -25.91 8.53
C GLY A 8 17.78 -26.88 7.82
N GLU A 9 18.84 -26.40 7.18
CA GLU A 9 19.88 -27.27 6.59
C GLU A 9 21.05 -27.42 7.55
N THR A 10 21.57 -28.64 7.69
CA THR A 10 22.72 -28.91 8.58
C THR A 10 24.04 -28.47 7.97
N GLU A 11 24.15 -28.49 6.64
CA GLU A 11 25.36 -28.14 5.90
C GLU A 11 25.12 -26.92 4.99
N PRO A 12 26.12 -26.03 4.83
CA PRO A 12 26.02 -24.92 3.89
C PRO A 12 25.89 -25.39 2.44
N LEU A 13 25.10 -24.66 1.66
CA LEU A 13 24.84 -24.95 0.25
C LEU A 13 25.69 -24.04 -0.64
N ASP A 14 26.36 -24.62 -1.64
CA ASP A 14 27.16 -23.88 -2.61
C ASP A 14 26.37 -23.59 -3.89
N PHE A 15 26.29 -22.31 -4.25
CA PHE A 15 25.63 -21.84 -5.48
C PHE A 15 26.62 -21.15 -6.42
N GLU A 16 26.57 -21.50 -7.70
CA GLU A 16 27.22 -20.74 -8.75
C GLU A 16 26.27 -19.67 -9.29
N LEU A 17 26.35 -18.46 -8.73
CA LEU A 17 25.53 -17.34 -9.19
C LEU A 17 26.17 -16.63 -10.37
N ARG A 18 25.40 -16.46 -11.44
CA ARG A 18 25.74 -15.53 -12.54
C ARG A 18 25.18 -14.16 -12.20
N ARG A 19 25.99 -13.11 -12.33
CA ARG A 19 25.50 -11.75 -12.19
C ARG A 19 24.57 -11.45 -13.35
N ASP A 20 23.40 -10.94 -13.02
CA ASP A 20 22.45 -10.40 -13.99
C ASP A 20 21.97 -9.04 -13.51
N ASN A 21 21.41 -8.24 -14.41
CA ASN A 21 20.73 -7.01 -14.03
C ASN A 21 19.39 -7.37 -13.42
N ILE A 22 19.21 -7.08 -12.13
CA ILE A 22 17.89 -7.19 -11.49
C ILE A 22 17.05 -6.01 -11.96
N THR A 23 16.14 -6.26 -12.88
CA THR A 23 15.09 -5.30 -13.24
C THR A 23 14.07 -5.34 -12.12
N VAL A 24 13.95 -4.24 -11.37
CA VAL A 24 12.83 -4.09 -10.43
C VAL A 24 11.58 -3.86 -11.27
N GLU A 25 10.63 -4.79 -11.19
CA GLU A 25 9.36 -4.69 -11.90
C GLU A 25 8.48 -3.64 -11.24
N ASP A 26 7.97 -2.72 -12.03
CA ASP A 26 7.06 -1.68 -11.52
C ASP A 26 5.68 -2.27 -11.23
N ILE A 27 5.23 -3.22 -12.06
CA ILE A 27 4.00 -3.99 -11.88
C ILE A 27 4.37 -5.32 -11.24
N THR A 28 3.93 -5.54 -10.01
CA THR A 28 4.27 -6.75 -9.25
C THR A 28 3.19 -7.83 -9.30
N TYR A 29 2.05 -7.52 -9.94
CA TYR A 29 0.95 -8.43 -10.19
C TYR A 29 0.08 -7.88 -11.32
N ALA A 30 -0.31 -8.73 -12.26
CA ALA A 30 -1.30 -8.41 -13.29
C ALA A 30 -2.03 -9.69 -13.74
N ASP A 31 -3.17 -10.00 -13.13
CA ASP A 31 -3.99 -11.17 -13.45
C ASP A 31 -5.44 -10.93 -12.99
N PHE A 32 -6.33 -11.89 -13.24
CA PHE A 32 -7.72 -11.87 -12.80
C PHE A 32 -7.88 -12.18 -11.31
N ILE A 33 -8.91 -11.58 -10.72
CA ILE A 33 -9.57 -11.99 -9.49
C ILE A 33 -10.95 -12.52 -9.88
N GLY A 34 -11.19 -13.82 -9.72
CA GLY A 34 -12.42 -14.44 -10.21
C GLY A 34 -12.44 -14.55 -11.73
N GLU A 35 -13.61 -14.33 -12.35
CA GLU A 35 -13.81 -14.56 -13.79
C GLU A 35 -13.66 -13.30 -14.64
N ASP A 36 -14.05 -12.12 -14.14
CA ASP A 36 -14.28 -10.90 -14.92
C ASP A 36 -13.50 -9.66 -14.45
N ILE A 37 -12.94 -9.69 -13.23
CA ILE A 37 -12.20 -8.56 -12.63
C ILE A 37 -10.71 -8.74 -12.85
N ALA A 38 -10.08 -7.87 -13.63
CA ALA A 38 -8.63 -7.77 -13.67
C ALA A 38 -8.10 -6.95 -12.49
N TYR A 39 -6.95 -7.36 -11.96
CA TYR A 39 -6.25 -6.65 -10.90
C TYR A 39 -4.80 -6.41 -11.30
N ILE A 40 -4.37 -5.15 -11.23
CA ILE A 40 -2.99 -4.73 -11.50
C ILE A 40 -2.44 -4.01 -10.29
N ARG A 41 -1.32 -4.51 -9.74
CA ARG A 41 -0.60 -3.84 -8.66
C ARG A 41 0.62 -3.11 -9.21
N LEU A 42 0.56 -1.77 -9.21
CA LEU A 42 1.65 -0.90 -9.64
C LEU A 42 2.34 -0.28 -8.41
N THR A 43 3.60 -0.63 -8.19
CA THR A 43 4.35 -0.25 -6.98
C THR A 43 5.29 0.94 -7.19
N ARG A 44 5.58 1.31 -8.44
CA ARG A 44 6.46 2.43 -8.76
C ARG A 44 6.19 3.00 -10.16
N PHE A 45 6.52 4.27 -10.36
CA PHE A 45 6.53 4.92 -11.68
C PHE A 45 7.97 5.13 -12.17
N SER A 46 8.51 4.14 -12.86
CA SER A 46 9.78 4.21 -13.57
C SER A 46 9.59 4.49 -15.07
N ARG A 47 10.69 4.44 -15.84
CA ARG A 47 10.70 4.72 -17.28
C ARG A 47 9.82 3.76 -18.08
N ASN A 48 9.70 2.50 -17.63
CA ASN A 48 9.02 1.46 -18.40
C ASN A 48 7.58 1.19 -17.94
N SER A 49 7.16 1.76 -16.80
CA SER A 49 5.87 1.44 -16.17
C SER A 49 4.68 1.62 -17.10
N ALA A 50 4.65 2.70 -17.89
CA ALA A 50 3.57 2.94 -18.84
C ALA A 50 3.52 1.88 -19.96
N SER A 51 4.69 1.44 -20.44
CA SER A 51 4.76 0.40 -21.47
C SER A 51 4.36 -0.97 -20.92
N ASP A 52 4.69 -1.27 -19.67
CA ASP A 52 4.34 -2.54 -19.03
C ASP A 52 2.86 -2.55 -18.60
N MET A 53 2.32 -1.42 -18.15
CA MET A 53 0.88 -1.22 -17.92
C MET A 53 0.10 -1.42 -19.22
N LYS A 54 0.55 -0.83 -20.32
CA LYS A 54 -0.06 -1.01 -21.64
C LYS A 54 -0.12 -2.48 -22.04
N LYS A 55 0.99 -3.23 -21.92
CA LYS A 55 1.02 -4.67 -22.24
C LYS A 55 0.06 -5.45 -21.34
N SER A 56 0.03 -5.14 -20.05
CA SER A 56 -0.82 -5.82 -19.06
C SER A 56 -2.30 -5.59 -19.38
N LEU A 57 -2.70 -4.33 -19.60
CA LEU A 57 -4.08 -3.98 -19.98
C LEU A 57 -4.50 -4.63 -21.31
N GLN A 58 -3.61 -4.66 -22.30
CA GLN A 58 -3.89 -5.34 -23.57
C GLN A 58 -4.10 -6.83 -23.38
N ASN A 59 -3.21 -7.50 -22.64
CA ASN A 59 -3.31 -8.93 -22.37
C ASN A 59 -4.61 -9.29 -21.61
N LEU A 60 -4.96 -8.49 -20.59
CA LEU A 60 -6.17 -8.71 -19.79
C LEU A 60 -7.44 -8.42 -20.60
N SER A 61 -7.42 -7.39 -21.45
CA SER A 61 -8.51 -7.08 -22.38
C SER A 61 -8.71 -8.20 -23.41
N ASP A 62 -7.63 -8.72 -24.00
CA ASP A 62 -7.67 -9.85 -24.94
C ASP A 62 -8.21 -11.14 -24.28
N GLN A 63 -8.09 -11.26 -22.95
CA GLN A 63 -8.62 -12.36 -22.16
C GLN A 63 -10.06 -12.13 -21.67
N GLY A 64 -10.69 -11.00 -21.98
CA GLY A 64 -12.09 -10.73 -21.66
C GLY A 64 -12.33 -9.98 -20.35
N MET A 65 -11.37 -9.16 -19.89
CA MET A 65 -11.55 -8.26 -18.74
C MET A 65 -12.78 -7.36 -18.92
N GLU A 66 -13.70 -7.39 -17.96
CA GLU A 66 -14.88 -6.51 -17.93
C GLU A 66 -14.76 -5.39 -16.89
N LYS A 67 -13.94 -5.60 -15.85
CA LYS A 67 -13.76 -4.69 -14.72
C LYS A 67 -12.29 -4.63 -14.33
N LEU A 68 -11.83 -3.49 -13.81
CA LEU A 68 -10.42 -3.28 -13.50
C LEU A 68 -10.23 -2.69 -12.11
N ILE A 69 -9.33 -3.29 -11.33
CA ILE A 69 -8.78 -2.74 -10.10
C ILE A 69 -7.30 -2.39 -10.35
N ILE A 70 -6.92 -1.14 -10.08
CA ILE A 70 -5.51 -0.72 -10.03
C ILE A 70 -5.13 -0.46 -8.57
N ASP A 71 -4.24 -1.27 -8.01
CA ASP A 71 -3.73 -1.08 -6.65
C ASP A 71 -2.49 -0.18 -6.66
N LEU A 72 -2.62 1.03 -6.11
CA LEU A 72 -1.56 2.02 -5.90
C LEU A 72 -1.18 2.18 -4.42
N ARG A 73 -1.65 1.29 -3.53
CA ARG A 73 -1.33 1.32 -2.11
C ARG A 73 0.16 1.12 -1.87
N GLY A 74 0.73 1.93 -0.99
CA GLY A 74 2.16 1.95 -0.69
C GLY A 74 3.06 2.48 -1.81
N ASN A 75 2.51 2.98 -2.93
CA ASN A 75 3.30 3.49 -4.06
C ASN A 75 3.64 4.98 -3.88
N PRO A 76 4.92 5.34 -3.61
CA PRO A 76 5.33 6.73 -3.34
C PRO A 76 5.42 7.60 -4.61
N GLY A 77 5.00 7.07 -5.76
CA GLY A 77 5.02 7.74 -7.05
C GLY A 77 6.30 7.47 -7.85
N GLY A 78 6.76 8.48 -8.58
CA GLY A 78 7.93 8.37 -9.44
C GLY A 78 7.91 9.41 -10.56
N LEU A 79 8.20 8.98 -11.79
CA LEU A 79 8.26 9.86 -12.95
C LEU A 79 6.88 10.41 -13.30
N LEU A 80 6.79 11.72 -13.45
CA LEU A 80 5.57 12.42 -13.84
C LEU A 80 5.08 11.97 -15.22
N GLU A 81 6.00 11.86 -16.17
CA GLU A 81 5.69 11.46 -17.55
C GLU A 81 5.08 10.05 -17.59
N ALA A 82 5.55 9.13 -16.74
CA ALA A 82 4.97 7.79 -16.65
C ALA A 82 3.52 7.81 -16.14
N ALA A 83 3.18 8.70 -15.21
CA ALA A 83 1.80 8.86 -14.75
C ALA A 83 0.89 9.41 -15.86
N ILE A 84 1.36 10.42 -16.60
CA ILE A 84 0.62 10.99 -17.73
C ILE A 84 0.41 9.93 -18.82
N ASP A 85 1.45 9.19 -19.18
CA ASP A 85 1.36 8.14 -20.18
C ASP A 85 0.40 7.01 -19.75
N ILE A 86 0.35 6.66 -18.45
CA ILE A 86 -0.63 5.69 -17.93
C ILE A 86 -2.04 6.27 -17.98
N LEU A 87 -2.24 7.55 -17.63
CA LEU A 87 -3.54 8.20 -17.72
C LEU A 87 -4.10 8.19 -19.15
N GLU A 88 -3.25 8.37 -20.17
CA GLU A 88 -3.67 8.22 -21.57
C GLU A 88 -4.17 6.81 -21.93
N LEU A 89 -3.84 5.78 -21.14
CA LEU A 89 -4.36 4.43 -21.35
C LEU A 89 -5.77 4.24 -20.77
N LEU A 90 -6.15 5.10 -19.82
CA LEU A 90 -7.37 4.99 -19.01
C LEU A 90 -8.45 6.01 -19.40
N ILE A 91 -8.03 7.20 -19.86
CA ILE A 91 -8.90 8.36 -20.08
C ILE A 91 -9.06 8.65 -21.57
N PRO A 92 -10.27 8.96 -22.06
CA PRO A 92 -10.52 9.36 -23.45
C PRO A 92 -9.71 10.57 -23.88
N ALA A 93 -9.44 10.69 -25.19
CA ALA A 93 -8.72 11.84 -25.73
C ALA A 93 -9.50 13.15 -25.54
N GLY A 94 -8.79 14.25 -25.28
CA GLY A 94 -9.34 15.61 -25.17
C GLY A 94 -9.61 16.08 -23.74
N HIS A 95 -9.33 15.27 -22.73
CA HIS A 95 -9.51 15.63 -21.32
C HIS A 95 -8.22 16.21 -20.73
N ASP A 96 -8.37 17.17 -19.82
CA ASP A 96 -7.26 17.66 -19.00
C ASP A 96 -6.86 16.57 -17.99
N LEU A 97 -5.56 16.29 -17.89
CA LEU A 97 -4.99 15.26 -17.02
C LEU A 97 -4.28 15.88 -15.82
N LEU A 98 -3.57 16.98 -16.06
CA LEU A 98 -2.74 17.63 -15.05
C LEU A 98 -2.39 19.06 -15.50
N PHE A 99 -2.29 19.96 -14.54
CA PHE A 99 -1.69 21.28 -14.74
C PHE A 99 -0.50 21.44 -13.82
N THR A 100 0.59 22.02 -14.29
CA THR A 100 1.67 22.51 -13.44
C THR A 100 1.70 24.02 -13.49
N ARG A 101 1.98 24.65 -12.35
CA ARG A 101 2.19 26.10 -12.24
C ARG A 101 3.47 26.34 -11.45
N GLY A 102 4.46 26.90 -12.13
CA GLY A 102 5.74 27.27 -11.54
C GLY A 102 5.98 28.78 -11.56
N ARG A 103 7.12 29.21 -11.02
CA ARG A 103 7.51 30.63 -11.00
C ARG A 103 7.74 31.22 -12.40
N TYR A 104 8.18 30.37 -13.33
CA TYR A 104 8.48 30.75 -14.70
C TYR A 104 7.51 30.04 -15.65
N ASP A 105 7.24 30.65 -16.80
CA ASP A 105 6.29 30.12 -17.78
C ASP A 105 6.68 28.72 -18.25
N GLU A 106 7.98 28.41 -18.35
CA GLU A 106 8.48 27.09 -18.78
C GLU A 106 8.18 25.97 -17.76
N ALA A 107 7.95 26.34 -16.49
CA ALA A 107 7.54 25.43 -15.43
C ALA A 107 6.02 25.27 -15.34
N SER A 108 5.27 26.05 -16.12
CA SER A 108 3.81 25.98 -16.21
C SER A 108 3.41 25.21 -17.46
N LYS A 109 2.70 24.10 -17.29
CA LYS A 109 2.30 23.20 -18.38
C LYS A 109 0.90 22.68 -18.16
N GLU A 110 0.24 22.36 -19.27
CA GLU A 110 -1.07 21.71 -19.27
C GLU A 110 -0.91 20.40 -20.04
N PHE A 111 -1.34 19.31 -19.42
CA PHE A 111 -1.25 17.97 -19.98
C PHE A 111 -2.65 17.48 -20.30
N ARG A 112 -2.89 17.11 -21.55
CA ARG A 112 -4.17 16.60 -22.05
C ARG A 112 -3.99 15.23 -22.65
N SER A 113 -4.99 14.38 -22.52
CA SER A 113 -5.02 13.08 -23.20
C SER A 113 -5.09 13.29 -24.71
N GLY A 114 -4.12 12.73 -25.45
CA GLY A 114 -4.04 12.85 -26.91
C GLY A 114 -4.37 11.56 -27.66
N ARG A 115 -4.54 10.44 -26.95
CA ARG A 115 -4.66 9.10 -27.55
C ARG A 115 -5.99 8.45 -27.15
N SER A 116 -6.43 7.49 -27.96
CA SER A 116 -7.54 6.61 -27.58
C SER A 116 -7.07 5.68 -26.43
N PRO A 117 -7.91 5.49 -25.40
CA PRO A 117 -7.58 4.63 -24.27
C PRO A 117 -7.54 3.16 -24.70
N ILE A 118 -6.87 2.33 -23.89
CA ILE A 118 -6.84 0.87 -24.10
C ILE A 118 -8.10 0.23 -23.55
N ILE A 119 -8.56 0.72 -22.40
CA ILE A 119 -9.80 0.24 -21.78
C ILE A 119 -11.01 0.99 -22.33
N SER A 120 -12.14 0.30 -22.45
CA SER A 120 -13.41 0.92 -22.84
C SER A 120 -13.83 2.00 -21.84
N GLU A 121 -14.58 3.00 -22.28
CA GLU A 121 -15.18 4.00 -21.39
C GLU A 121 -16.21 3.38 -20.44
N ASP A 122 -16.92 2.36 -20.91
CA ASP A 122 -17.94 1.63 -20.13
C ASP A 122 -17.33 0.62 -19.13
N LEU A 123 -16.02 0.42 -19.14
CA LEU A 123 -15.36 -0.50 -18.22
C LEU A 123 -15.29 0.10 -16.82
N SER A 124 -15.87 -0.57 -15.83
CA SER A 124 -15.83 -0.17 -14.43
C SER A 124 -14.41 -0.24 -13.88
N LEU A 125 -13.94 0.88 -13.31
CA LEU A 125 -12.58 1.09 -12.83
C LEU A 125 -12.59 1.46 -11.35
N VAL A 126 -11.82 0.74 -10.56
CA VAL A 126 -11.50 1.09 -9.17
C VAL A 126 -10.00 1.31 -9.02
N ILE A 127 -9.61 2.34 -8.27
CA ILE A 127 -8.22 2.57 -7.86
C ILE A 127 -8.12 2.47 -6.34
N LEU A 128 -7.19 1.65 -5.86
CA LEU A 128 -6.92 1.50 -4.43
C LEU A 128 -5.79 2.43 -4.02
N ILE A 129 -6.00 3.20 -2.94
CA ILE A 129 -4.98 4.11 -2.38
C ILE A 129 -4.86 3.96 -0.86
N ASP A 130 -3.72 4.36 -0.33
CA ASP A 130 -3.49 4.50 1.10
C ASP A 130 -2.58 5.70 1.41
N GLY A 131 -2.24 5.88 2.69
CA GLY A 131 -1.32 6.95 3.11
C GLY A 131 0.10 6.86 2.55
N GLY A 132 0.47 5.74 1.90
CA GLY A 132 1.72 5.58 1.15
C GLY A 132 1.61 5.95 -0.33
N SER A 133 0.39 6.07 -0.87
CA SER A 133 0.14 6.56 -2.23
C SER A 133 0.50 8.05 -2.33
N ALA A 134 1.53 8.37 -3.12
CA ALA A 134 2.03 9.75 -3.21
C ALA A 134 2.38 10.17 -4.66
N SER A 135 2.38 11.47 -4.93
CA SER A 135 2.87 12.09 -6.16
C SER A 135 2.21 11.49 -7.41
N ALA A 136 2.95 10.76 -8.26
CA ALA A 136 2.41 10.13 -9.46
C ALA A 136 1.16 9.25 -9.18
N SER A 137 1.11 8.55 -8.05
CA SER A 137 -0.08 7.79 -7.64
C SER A 137 -1.30 8.70 -7.44
N GLU A 138 -1.09 9.86 -6.83
CA GLU A 138 -2.13 10.85 -6.54
C GLU A 138 -2.58 11.60 -7.80
N ILE A 139 -1.69 11.79 -8.77
CA ILE A 139 -2.03 12.31 -10.08
C ILE A 139 -2.98 11.36 -10.79
N ILE A 140 -2.70 10.05 -10.76
CA ILE A 140 -3.57 9.06 -11.40
C ILE A 140 -4.92 8.98 -10.68
N SER A 141 -4.91 8.74 -9.37
CA SER A 141 -6.17 8.59 -8.61
C SER A 141 -6.99 9.88 -8.64
N GLY A 142 -6.34 11.04 -8.52
CA GLY A 142 -7.01 12.33 -8.58
C GLY A 142 -7.60 12.65 -9.94
N ALA A 143 -6.89 12.36 -11.04
CA ALA A 143 -7.45 12.58 -12.38
C ALA A 143 -8.60 11.62 -12.70
N VAL A 144 -8.50 10.35 -12.29
CA VAL A 144 -9.59 9.38 -12.45
C VAL A 144 -10.82 9.78 -11.63
N GLN A 145 -10.64 10.29 -10.40
CA GLN A 145 -11.72 10.79 -9.55
C GLN A 145 -12.35 12.06 -10.13
N ASP A 146 -11.54 13.06 -10.47
CA ASP A 146 -12.01 14.37 -10.95
C ASP A 146 -12.76 14.29 -12.28
N LEU A 147 -12.43 13.31 -13.12
CA LEU A 147 -13.09 13.06 -14.40
C LEU A 147 -14.24 12.06 -14.30
N ASP A 148 -14.56 11.56 -13.11
CA ASP A 148 -15.54 10.49 -12.87
C ASP A 148 -15.30 9.25 -13.75
N ARG A 149 -14.03 8.96 -14.06
CA ARG A 149 -13.65 7.78 -14.83
C ARG A 149 -13.70 6.52 -13.97
N GLY A 150 -13.55 6.63 -12.65
CA GLY A 150 -13.54 5.48 -11.76
C GLY A 150 -13.64 5.88 -10.30
N ILE A 151 -13.78 4.87 -9.43
CA ILE A 151 -13.98 5.04 -8.00
C ILE A 151 -12.65 4.84 -7.26
N ILE A 152 -12.37 5.71 -6.29
CA ILE A 152 -11.20 5.63 -5.42
C ILE A 152 -11.60 5.00 -4.08
N ILE A 153 -10.92 3.92 -3.68
CA ILE A 153 -11.23 3.18 -2.44
C ILE A 153 -9.97 3.06 -1.58
N GLY A 154 -10.10 3.19 -0.26
CA GLY A 154 -9.01 2.95 0.69
C GLY A 154 -8.94 4.01 1.79
N THR A 155 -7.77 4.61 2.01
CA THR A 155 -7.61 5.72 2.98
C THR A 155 -7.03 6.96 2.28
N PRO A 156 -7.13 8.15 2.87
CA PRO A 156 -6.53 9.36 2.31
C PRO A 156 -5.06 9.17 1.92
N SER A 157 -4.70 9.69 0.74
CA SER A 157 -3.33 9.61 0.22
C SER A 157 -2.34 10.52 0.96
N PHE A 158 -1.08 10.50 0.54
CA PHE A 158 0.00 11.20 1.23
C PHE A 158 -0.14 12.74 1.23
N GLY A 159 -0.60 13.32 0.13
CA GLY A 159 -0.76 14.74 -0.11
C GLY A 159 0.50 15.45 -0.60
N LYS A 160 1.16 14.91 -1.63
CA LYS A 160 2.33 15.56 -2.26
C LYS A 160 1.94 16.22 -3.58
N GLY A 161 1.59 17.50 -3.52
CA GLY A 161 1.19 18.37 -4.65
C GLY A 161 2.33 19.08 -5.39
N LEU A 162 3.60 18.70 -5.14
CA LEU A 162 4.77 19.45 -5.60
C LEU A 162 5.56 18.70 -6.68
N VAL A 163 5.96 19.43 -7.72
CA VAL A 163 6.85 18.95 -8.78
C VAL A 163 8.29 19.29 -8.43
N GLN A 164 9.15 18.29 -8.50
CA GLN A 164 10.58 18.45 -8.25
C GLN A 164 11.38 18.12 -9.51
N SER A 165 12.18 19.08 -9.95
CA SER A 165 13.07 18.91 -11.10
C SER A 165 14.50 18.61 -10.64
N VAL A 166 15.20 17.76 -11.38
CA VAL A 166 16.60 17.42 -11.12
C VAL A 166 17.49 18.20 -12.10
N PHE A 167 18.37 19.03 -11.57
CA PHE A 167 19.32 19.82 -12.35
C PHE A 167 20.73 19.27 -12.14
N PRO A 168 21.42 18.83 -13.20
CA PRO A 168 22.80 18.40 -13.07
C PRO A 168 23.69 19.60 -12.73
N ILE A 169 24.48 19.48 -11.65
CA ILE A 169 25.51 20.47 -11.32
C ILE A 169 26.78 20.12 -12.10
N ASN A 170 27.10 18.83 -12.19
CA ASN A 170 28.20 18.27 -12.98
C ASN A 170 27.87 16.81 -13.37
N LYS A 171 28.86 16.05 -13.85
CA LYS A 171 28.66 14.66 -14.30
C LYS A 171 28.22 13.69 -13.21
N GLU A 172 28.54 13.98 -11.95
CA GLU A 172 28.33 13.06 -10.82
C GLU A 172 27.24 13.58 -9.87
N ASN A 173 27.03 14.89 -9.81
CA ASN A 173 26.16 15.54 -8.86
C ASN A 173 24.97 16.21 -9.54
N SER A 174 23.80 16.07 -8.94
CA SER A 174 22.58 16.79 -9.34
C SER A 174 21.89 17.37 -8.11
N ILE A 175 21.16 18.46 -8.30
CA ILE A 175 20.30 19.05 -7.28
C ILE A 175 18.84 18.81 -7.64
N LYS A 176 18.04 18.39 -6.67
CA LYS A 176 16.60 18.21 -6.83
C LYS A 176 15.88 19.35 -6.14
N ILE A 177 15.17 20.18 -6.90
CA ILE A 177 14.53 21.41 -6.41
C ILE A 177 13.05 21.37 -6.74
N THR A 178 12.20 21.83 -5.82
CA THR A 178 10.79 22.06 -6.09
C THR A 178 10.62 23.25 -7.02
N THR A 179 10.03 23.03 -8.20
CA THR A 179 9.94 24.03 -9.28
C THR A 179 8.52 24.46 -9.59
N ALA A 180 7.53 23.63 -9.27
CA ALA A 180 6.13 23.91 -9.53
C ALA A 180 5.20 23.22 -8.53
N LYS A 181 3.98 23.74 -8.44
CA LYS A 181 2.81 23.05 -7.91
C LYS A 181 2.14 22.30 -9.06
N TYR A 182 1.47 21.19 -8.78
CA TYR A 182 0.55 20.60 -9.74
C TYR A 182 -0.89 20.63 -9.24
N TYR A 183 -1.82 20.66 -10.19
CA TYR A 183 -3.26 20.71 -9.98
C TYR A 183 -3.89 19.63 -10.84
N ILE A 184 -4.84 18.90 -10.26
CA ILE A 184 -5.59 17.84 -10.95
C ILE A 184 -6.82 18.43 -11.67
N PRO A 185 -7.54 17.67 -12.53
CA PRO A 185 -8.47 18.22 -13.52
C PRO A 185 -9.54 19.19 -13.00
N SER A 186 -10.06 18.99 -11.79
CA SER A 186 -11.01 19.92 -11.15
C SER A 186 -10.42 21.29 -10.80
N GLY A 187 -9.09 21.43 -10.89
CA GLY A 187 -8.33 22.63 -10.54
C GLY A 187 -7.87 22.68 -9.09
N ARG A 188 -8.09 21.61 -8.30
CA ARG A 188 -7.69 21.56 -6.88
C ARG A 188 -6.21 21.26 -6.68
N PHE A 189 -5.65 21.83 -5.60
CA PHE A 189 -4.27 21.61 -5.17
C PHE A 189 -4.20 20.67 -3.96
N ILE A 190 -3.68 19.47 -4.13
CA ILE A 190 -3.81 18.40 -3.12
C ILE A 190 -2.70 18.37 -2.07
N GLN A 191 -1.82 19.37 -2.01
CA GLN A 191 -0.69 19.37 -1.08
C GLN A 191 -1.17 19.36 0.38
N LYS A 192 -0.68 18.42 1.18
CA LYS A 192 -0.93 18.37 2.62
C LYS A 192 -0.17 19.50 3.34
N PRO A 193 -0.84 20.27 4.20
CA PRO A 193 -0.18 21.26 5.06
C PRO A 193 0.82 20.61 6.03
N GLY A 194 1.84 21.36 6.45
CA GLY A 194 2.79 20.90 7.48
C GLY A 194 3.78 19.82 7.04
N TYR A 195 3.90 19.55 5.73
CA TYR A 195 4.83 18.54 5.20
C TYR A 195 6.32 18.94 5.33
N LEU A 196 6.66 20.23 5.37
CA LEU A 196 8.01 20.71 5.67
C LEU A 196 8.01 21.43 7.03
N GLU A 197 9.13 21.32 7.76
CA GLU A 197 9.32 21.85 9.13
C GLU A 197 9.18 23.37 9.24
N GLU A 198 9.23 24.08 8.11
CA GLU A 198 8.79 25.46 7.97
C GLU A 198 7.56 25.46 7.05
N GLU A 199 6.51 26.21 7.43
CA GLU A 199 5.35 26.45 6.59
C GLU A 199 5.84 26.90 5.21
N ILE A 200 5.88 25.99 4.23
CA ILE A 200 5.83 26.41 2.83
C ILE A 200 4.56 27.24 2.79
N ASP A 201 4.71 28.53 2.51
CA ASP A 201 3.60 29.38 2.15
C ASP A 201 2.92 28.73 0.95
N ILE A 202 1.88 27.95 1.23
CA ILE A 202 1.05 27.34 0.21
C ILE A 202 0.28 28.42 -0.54
N GLY A 203 0.32 29.68 -0.07
CA GLY A 203 -0.39 30.82 -0.59
C GLY A 203 -1.71 31.01 0.17
N PRO A 204 -2.17 32.26 0.35
CA PRO A 204 -3.42 32.56 1.08
C PRO A 204 -4.69 32.10 0.34
N GLU A 205 -4.54 31.56 -0.88
CA GLU A 205 -5.64 31.14 -1.76
C GLU A 205 -6.10 29.70 -1.54
N HIS A 206 -5.41 28.94 -0.68
CA HIS A 206 -5.68 27.53 -0.43
C HIS A 206 -6.27 27.27 0.95
N ASP A 207 -7.39 26.56 0.98
CA ASP A 207 -8.13 26.23 2.19
C ASP A 207 -8.68 24.80 2.08
N SER A 208 -8.48 23.97 3.10
CA SER A 208 -8.97 22.58 3.12
C SER A 208 -10.50 22.48 3.07
N THR A 209 -11.20 23.58 3.33
CA THR A 209 -12.67 23.68 3.23
C THR A 209 -13.16 24.13 1.85
N LYS A 210 -12.26 24.50 0.94
CA LYS A 210 -12.63 24.92 -0.42
C LYS A 210 -13.07 23.71 -1.24
N VAL A 211 -14.33 23.78 -1.67
CA VAL A 211 -14.98 22.75 -2.48
C VAL A 211 -14.76 23.03 -3.96
N PHE A 212 -14.42 21.97 -4.67
CA PHE A 212 -14.34 21.83 -6.12
C PHE A 212 -15.33 20.75 -6.55
N ASN A 213 -15.52 20.61 -7.86
CA ASN A 213 -16.42 19.59 -8.39
C ASN A 213 -15.70 18.71 -9.40
N THR A 214 -16.00 17.41 -9.37
CA THR A 214 -15.70 16.52 -10.49
C THR A 214 -16.51 16.92 -11.73
N VAL A 215 -16.19 16.36 -12.90
CA VAL A 215 -16.92 16.63 -14.15
C VAL A 215 -18.41 16.30 -14.07
N GLY A 216 -18.74 15.22 -13.36
CA GLY A 216 -20.09 14.77 -13.05
C GLY A 216 -20.77 15.56 -11.93
N GLY A 217 -20.05 16.42 -11.21
CA GLY A 217 -20.60 17.33 -10.20
C GLY A 217 -20.51 16.86 -8.76
N ARG A 218 -19.69 15.85 -8.45
CA ARG A 218 -19.44 15.41 -7.06
C ARG A 218 -18.51 16.39 -6.36
N GLU A 219 -18.79 16.68 -5.10
CA GLU A 219 -17.95 17.58 -4.30
C GLU A 219 -16.61 16.91 -3.96
N VAL A 220 -15.53 17.63 -4.18
CA VAL A 220 -14.17 17.23 -3.81
C VAL A 220 -13.42 18.43 -3.23
N THR A 221 -12.53 18.21 -2.26
CA THR A 221 -11.80 19.31 -1.59
C THR A 221 -10.34 19.37 -2.04
N GLU A 222 -9.74 20.55 -1.93
CA GLU A 222 -8.29 20.71 -2.01
C GLU A 222 -7.59 20.45 -0.66
N LEU A 223 -6.26 20.34 -0.71
CA LEU A 223 -5.34 20.03 0.39
C LEU A 223 -5.54 18.63 1.02
N GLY A 224 -4.44 18.08 1.56
CA GLY A 224 -4.48 16.84 2.35
C GLY A 224 -4.36 15.52 1.57
N GLY A 225 -4.22 15.59 0.24
CA GLY A 225 -4.16 14.42 -0.65
C GLY A 225 -5.47 14.17 -1.39
N ILE A 226 -5.60 12.96 -1.91
CA ILE A 226 -6.82 12.41 -2.49
C ILE A 226 -7.57 11.71 -1.37
N THR A 227 -8.74 12.23 -1.04
CA THR A 227 -9.72 11.55 -0.20
C THR A 227 -10.43 10.49 -1.05
N PRO A 228 -10.48 9.22 -0.63
CA PRO A 228 -11.18 8.19 -1.38
C PRO A 228 -12.69 8.45 -1.41
N ASP A 229 -13.35 7.99 -2.46
CA ASP A 229 -14.82 8.02 -2.57
C ASP A 229 -15.47 7.06 -1.56
N ILE A 230 -14.77 5.95 -1.27
CA ILE A 230 -15.16 4.98 -0.24
C ILE A 230 -13.97 4.77 0.70
N GLU A 231 -14.09 5.28 1.92
CA GLU A 231 -13.09 5.06 2.95
C GLU A 231 -13.24 3.67 3.58
N VAL A 232 -12.13 2.95 3.68
CA VAL A 232 -12.05 1.62 4.29
C VAL A 232 -10.97 1.64 5.36
N GLU A 233 -11.36 1.34 6.60
CA GLU A 233 -10.40 1.24 7.70
C GLU A 233 -9.42 0.08 7.47
N MET A 234 -8.14 0.42 7.37
CA MET A 234 -7.06 -0.57 7.32
C MET A 234 -6.97 -1.32 8.66
N SER A 235 -6.97 -2.65 8.59
CA SER A 235 -6.70 -3.50 9.74
C SER A 235 -5.26 -3.32 10.21
N SER A 236 -5.06 -3.02 11.49
CA SER A 236 -3.73 -2.99 12.08
C SER A 236 -3.18 -4.41 12.25
N THR A 237 -1.93 -4.65 11.84
CA THR A 237 -1.28 -5.94 12.10
C THR A 237 -1.19 -6.19 13.60
N PRO A 238 -1.75 -7.30 14.11
CA PRO A 238 -1.70 -7.65 15.52
C PRO A 238 -0.27 -7.72 16.10
N VAL A 239 -0.10 -7.57 17.41
CA VAL A 239 1.23 -7.32 18.04
C VAL A 239 2.17 -8.51 17.86
N LEU A 240 1.68 -9.73 18.09
CA LEU A 240 2.42 -10.97 17.93
C LEU A 240 2.70 -11.24 16.45
N ALA A 241 1.73 -11.06 15.55
CA ALA A 241 1.95 -11.20 14.11
C ALA A 241 3.03 -10.23 13.61
N ARG A 242 2.99 -8.97 14.04
CA ARG A 242 4.00 -7.95 13.72
C ARG A 242 5.39 -8.33 14.24
N GLU A 243 5.47 -8.88 15.45
CA GLU A 243 6.74 -9.37 16.00
C GLU A 243 7.27 -10.58 15.21
N CYS A 244 6.39 -11.48 14.77
CA CYS A 244 6.74 -12.59 13.90
C CYS A 244 7.32 -12.12 12.57
N TRP A 245 6.71 -11.12 11.92
CA TRP A 245 7.28 -10.48 10.73
C TRP A 245 8.65 -9.86 11.01
N ARG A 246 8.75 -9.03 12.05
CA ARG A 246 9.99 -8.31 12.40
C ARG A 246 11.18 -9.25 12.63
N ARG A 247 10.94 -10.42 13.23
CA ARG A 247 11.98 -11.43 13.52
C ARG A 247 12.14 -12.49 12.43
N GLY A 248 11.36 -12.40 11.36
CA GLY A 248 11.33 -13.38 10.26
C GLY A 248 10.90 -14.77 10.73
N LEU A 249 10.00 -14.85 11.70
CA LEU A 249 9.54 -16.13 12.28
C LEU A 249 8.61 -16.89 11.33
N PHE A 250 7.75 -16.19 10.58
CA PHE A 250 6.97 -16.82 9.52
C PHE A 250 7.88 -17.48 8.49
N PHE A 251 8.87 -16.75 7.96
CA PHE A 251 9.82 -17.28 6.97
C PHE A 251 10.56 -18.53 7.48
N LYS A 252 11.09 -18.45 8.71
CA LYS A 252 11.83 -19.55 9.35
C LYS A 252 10.96 -20.76 9.58
N TYR A 253 9.73 -20.56 10.05
CA TYR A 253 8.79 -21.63 10.27
C TYR A 253 8.39 -22.29 8.96
N ALA A 254 7.94 -21.49 7.98
CA ALA A 254 7.53 -21.99 6.67
C ALA A 254 8.66 -22.78 5.99
N SER A 255 9.91 -22.30 6.10
CA SER A 255 11.09 -23.00 5.58
C SER A 255 11.26 -24.39 6.21
N LEU A 256 11.06 -24.52 7.53
CA LEU A 256 11.16 -25.81 8.24
C LEU A 256 9.98 -26.72 7.90
N TYR A 257 8.77 -26.17 7.88
CA TYR A 257 7.56 -26.93 7.65
C TYR A 257 7.57 -27.58 6.26
N MET A 258 7.94 -26.80 5.23
CA MET A 258 8.00 -27.25 3.83
C MET A 258 9.12 -28.24 3.51
N GLN A 259 10.07 -28.50 4.42
CA GLN A 259 11.07 -29.56 4.21
C GLN A 259 10.46 -30.96 4.24
N ASN A 260 9.39 -31.14 5.02
CA ASN A 260 8.76 -32.44 5.24
C ASN A 260 7.29 -32.48 4.82
N HIS A 261 6.73 -31.37 4.35
CA HIS A 261 5.34 -31.24 3.93
C HIS A 261 5.26 -30.63 2.53
N GLU A 262 4.43 -31.22 1.69
CA GLU A 262 4.07 -30.66 0.39
C GLU A 262 2.83 -29.78 0.54
N LEU A 263 2.94 -28.52 0.12
CA LEU A 263 1.84 -27.56 0.08
C LEU A 263 1.55 -27.17 -1.37
N VAL A 264 0.30 -26.83 -1.65
CA VAL A 264 -0.15 -26.34 -2.96
C VAL A 264 -0.85 -24.99 -2.80
N LEU A 265 -0.84 -24.19 -3.87
CA LEU A 265 -1.57 -22.93 -3.92
C LEU A 265 -3.05 -23.16 -4.27
N PRO A 266 -4.00 -22.37 -3.73
CA PRO A 266 -3.80 -21.45 -2.60
C PRO A 266 -3.52 -22.21 -1.29
N VAL A 267 -2.64 -21.68 -0.45
CA VAL A 267 -2.31 -22.30 0.83
C VAL A 267 -3.39 -21.95 1.84
N ILE A 268 -3.93 -22.97 2.49
CA ILE A 268 -4.87 -22.83 3.61
C ILE A 268 -4.13 -23.27 4.87
N VAL A 269 -4.05 -22.40 5.87
CA VAL A 269 -3.45 -22.74 7.16
C VAL A 269 -4.54 -23.25 8.10
N ASP A 270 -4.51 -24.55 8.37
CA ASP A 270 -5.45 -25.21 9.28
C ASP A 270 -4.97 -25.15 10.75
N ASP A 271 -5.78 -25.72 11.65
CA ASP A 271 -5.47 -25.79 13.08
C ASP A 271 -4.20 -26.61 13.38
N GLU A 272 -3.87 -27.60 12.56
CA GLU A 272 -2.69 -28.44 12.76
C GLU A 272 -1.41 -27.64 12.52
N ILE A 273 -1.33 -26.94 11.38
CA ILE A 273 -0.22 -26.03 11.06
C ILE A 273 -0.10 -24.95 12.13
N LEU A 274 -1.23 -24.39 12.57
CA LEU A 274 -1.22 -23.30 13.53
C LEU A 274 -0.72 -23.74 14.91
N GLU A 275 -1.14 -24.90 15.40
CA GLU A 275 -0.63 -25.44 16.67
C GLU A 275 0.84 -25.87 16.58
N ASP A 276 1.31 -26.38 15.44
CA ASP A 276 2.73 -26.62 15.21
C ASP A 276 3.52 -25.29 15.22
N PHE A 277 2.98 -24.23 14.63
CA PHE A 277 3.56 -22.89 14.72
C PHE A 277 3.59 -22.36 16.16
N ARG A 278 2.55 -22.60 16.96
CA ARG A 278 2.55 -22.29 18.41
C ARG A 278 3.73 -22.99 19.11
N GLY A 279 3.90 -24.29 18.82
CA GLY A 279 5.02 -25.08 19.30
C GLY A 279 6.37 -24.45 18.91
N PHE A 280 6.52 -24.07 17.65
CA PHE A 280 7.72 -23.38 17.15
C PHE A 280 8.00 -22.09 17.90
N LEU A 281 6.98 -21.25 18.13
CA LEU A 281 7.11 -19.97 18.83
C LEU A 281 7.48 -20.11 20.31
N SER A 282 7.04 -21.18 20.99
CA SER A 282 7.32 -21.40 22.42
C SER A 282 8.81 -21.45 22.76
N SER A 283 9.66 -21.81 21.79
CA SER A 283 11.12 -21.85 21.92
C SER A 283 11.82 -20.52 21.61
N LYS A 284 11.06 -19.47 21.23
CA LYS A 284 11.61 -18.20 20.75
C LYS A 284 11.42 -17.11 21.79
N GLU A 285 12.45 -16.30 21.99
CA GLU A 285 12.32 -15.06 22.78
C GLU A 285 11.53 -14.02 22.00
N LEU A 286 10.32 -13.66 22.44
CA LEU A 286 9.45 -12.69 21.78
C LEU A 286 9.41 -11.38 22.55
N THR A 287 9.56 -10.25 21.84
CA THR A 287 9.41 -8.92 22.44
C THR A 287 8.09 -8.31 21.99
N LEU A 288 7.04 -8.55 22.77
CA LEU A 288 5.71 -7.98 22.52
C LEU A 288 5.63 -6.60 23.16
N ASN A 289 5.58 -5.56 22.32
CA ASN A 289 5.41 -4.18 22.79
C ASN A 289 3.92 -3.89 22.95
N LEU A 290 3.36 -4.24 24.12
CA LEU A 290 1.98 -3.93 24.45
C LEU A 290 1.82 -2.45 24.84
N GLU A 291 0.63 -1.91 24.59
CA GLU A 291 0.32 -0.53 24.94
C GLU A 291 0.47 -0.32 26.46
N GLY A 292 1.11 0.80 26.85
CA GLY A 292 1.39 1.10 28.25
C GLY A 292 2.57 0.34 28.88
N GLU A 293 3.02 -0.78 28.29
CA GLU A 293 4.06 -1.63 28.90
C GLU A 293 5.40 -0.90 28.98
N LYS A 294 5.74 -0.12 27.94
CA LYS A 294 6.97 0.67 27.94
C LYS A 294 6.97 1.69 29.08
N GLN A 295 5.87 2.39 29.29
CA GLN A 295 5.70 3.36 30.37
C GLN A 295 5.81 2.67 31.73
N PHE A 296 5.21 1.49 31.87
CA PHE A 296 5.32 0.68 33.07
C PHE A 296 6.78 0.22 33.35
N ARG A 297 7.50 -0.24 32.32
CA ARG A 297 8.93 -0.57 32.46
C ARG A 297 9.78 0.64 32.82
N THR A 298 9.50 1.81 32.24
CA THR A 298 10.15 3.06 32.64
C THR A 298 9.86 3.38 34.11
N LEU A 299 8.61 3.22 34.56
CA LEU A 299 8.22 3.41 35.96
C LEU A 299 9.04 2.49 36.88
N LEU A 300 9.13 1.19 36.58
CA LEU A 300 9.94 0.22 37.33
C LEU A 300 11.39 0.68 37.52
N THR A 301 12.00 1.23 36.46
CA THR A 301 13.38 1.74 36.52
C THR A 301 13.52 3.09 37.24
N SER A 302 12.43 3.84 37.40
CA SER A 302 12.43 5.18 37.99
C SER A 302 12.12 5.21 39.49
N ILE A 303 11.54 4.14 40.04
CA ILE A 303 11.21 4.03 41.45
C ILE A 303 12.49 3.80 42.26
N ASP A 304 12.67 4.54 43.36
CA ASP A 304 13.78 4.33 44.29
C ASP A 304 13.77 2.89 44.84
N SER A 305 14.93 2.24 44.92
CA SER A 305 15.05 0.84 45.34
C SER A 305 14.43 0.55 46.72
N THR A 306 14.43 1.53 47.64
CA THR A 306 13.81 1.42 48.97
C THR A 306 12.29 1.51 48.86
N ALA A 307 11.78 2.42 48.03
CA ALA A 307 10.36 2.56 47.75
C ALA A 307 9.80 1.35 46.98
N ALA A 308 10.56 0.79 46.04
CA ALA A 308 10.20 -0.43 45.30
C ALA A 308 10.13 -1.66 46.22
N ALA A 309 10.99 -1.73 47.24
CA ALA A 309 11.00 -2.80 48.23
C ALA A 309 9.88 -2.70 49.28
N ALA A 310 9.15 -1.58 49.35
CA ALA A 310 8.01 -1.45 50.26
C ALA A 310 6.92 -2.48 49.87
N PRO A 311 6.37 -3.28 50.81
CA PRO A 311 5.50 -4.41 50.48
C PRO A 311 4.30 -4.06 49.60
N ILE A 312 3.66 -2.91 49.85
CA ILE A 312 2.51 -2.42 49.07
C ILE A 312 2.93 -2.07 47.64
N MET A 313 4.07 -1.40 47.48
CA MET A 313 4.61 -1.03 46.17
C MET A 313 5.00 -2.29 45.39
N LYS A 314 5.79 -3.17 46.01
CA LYS A 314 6.21 -4.44 45.40
C LYS A 314 5.01 -5.26 44.89
N SER A 315 4.00 -5.47 45.74
CA SER A 315 2.80 -6.23 45.35
C SER A 315 2.02 -5.55 44.22
N SER A 316 1.95 -4.22 44.20
CA SER A 316 1.27 -3.47 43.13
C SER A 316 2.00 -3.60 41.79
N LEU A 317 3.34 -3.54 41.82
CA LEU A 317 4.18 -3.72 40.63
C LEU A 317 4.10 -5.16 40.10
N GLU A 318 4.19 -6.17 40.98
CA GLU A 318 4.02 -7.58 40.62
C GLU A 318 2.64 -7.85 40.01
N THR A 319 1.58 -7.18 40.50
CA THR A 319 0.23 -7.31 39.93
C THR A 319 0.18 -6.81 38.49
N ILE A 320 0.82 -5.67 38.20
CA ILE A 320 0.84 -5.10 36.85
C ILE A 320 1.77 -5.92 35.93
N GLU A 321 2.89 -6.44 36.44
CA GLU A 321 3.74 -7.38 35.70
C GLU A 321 2.95 -8.63 35.28
N HIS A 322 2.26 -9.27 36.23
CA HIS A 322 1.43 -10.44 35.95
C HIS A 322 0.32 -10.13 34.95
N TYR A 323 -0.33 -8.96 35.03
CA TYR A 323 -1.29 -8.54 34.01
C TYR A 323 -0.67 -8.54 32.60
N TYR A 324 0.52 -7.99 32.41
CA TYR A 324 1.18 -8.01 31.09
C TYR A 324 1.63 -9.41 30.68
N ASP A 325 2.04 -10.26 31.61
CA ASP A 325 2.40 -11.66 31.32
C ASP A 325 1.17 -12.46 30.87
N ASP A 326 0.04 -12.31 31.55
CA ASP A 326 -1.25 -12.92 31.17
C ASP A 326 -1.69 -12.43 29.79
N LEU A 327 -1.65 -11.11 29.55
CA LEU A 327 -1.96 -10.55 28.23
C LEU A 327 -1.08 -11.15 27.13
N LYS A 328 0.20 -11.41 27.38
CA LYS A 328 1.12 -12.01 26.40
C LYS A 328 0.81 -13.48 26.16
N ALA A 329 0.49 -14.23 27.21
CA ALA A 329 0.15 -15.64 27.13
C ALA A 329 -1.08 -15.89 26.24
N GLU A 330 -2.07 -14.99 26.32
CA GLU A 330 -3.31 -15.08 25.52
C GLU A 330 -3.16 -14.54 24.08
N ARG A 331 -2.05 -13.87 23.73
CA ARG A 331 -1.92 -13.21 22.40
C ARG A 331 -2.07 -14.18 21.25
N PHE A 332 -1.55 -15.39 21.39
CA PHE A 332 -1.62 -16.35 20.29
C PHE A 332 -3.09 -16.66 19.93
N ASP A 333 -3.93 -16.89 20.94
CA ASP A 333 -5.34 -17.24 20.74
C ASP A 333 -6.15 -16.03 20.25
N ILE A 334 -5.88 -14.84 20.80
CA ILE A 334 -6.55 -13.60 20.39
C ILE A 334 -6.17 -13.21 18.96
N GLU A 335 -4.91 -13.39 18.57
CA GLU A 335 -4.37 -12.95 17.29
C GLU A 335 -4.31 -14.08 16.24
N ARG A 336 -5.03 -15.20 16.50
CA ARG A 336 -5.06 -16.41 15.67
C ARG A 336 -5.18 -16.11 14.18
N ASP A 337 -6.17 -15.30 13.80
CA ASP A 337 -6.42 -14.96 12.39
C ASP A 337 -5.25 -14.17 11.78
N GLY A 338 -4.65 -13.25 12.54
CA GLY A 338 -3.47 -12.51 12.09
C GLY A 338 -2.25 -13.40 11.87
N LEU A 339 -2.12 -14.49 12.63
CA LEU A 339 -1.06 -15.49 12.47
C LEU A 339 -1.31 -16.39 11.27
N ILE A 340 -2.55 -16.85 11.07
CA ILE A 340 -2.99 -17.62 9.89
C ILE A 340 -2.64 -16.85 8.62
N LEU A 341 -3.12 -15.61 8.51
CA LEU A 341 -2.85 -14.77 7.35
C LEU A 341 -1.35 -14.52 7.16
N GLY A 342 -0.60 -14.36 8.26
CA GLY A 342 0.86 -14.21 8.21
C GLY A 342 1.57 -15.44 7.63
N LEU A 343 1.13 -16.63 8.02
CA LEU A 343 1.63 -17.91 7.53
C LEU A 343 1.23 -18.14 6.06
N GLU A 344 -0.02 -17.93 5.70
CA GLU A 344 -0.52 -18.10 4.32
C GLU A 344 0.25 -17.25 3.32
N ARG A 345 0.48 -15.97 3.66
CA ARG A 345 1.28 -15.02 2.85
C ARG A 345 2.72 -15.46 2.70
N GLU A 346 3.29 -16.10 3.72
CA GLU A 346 4.67 -16.56 3.69
C GLU A 346 4.83 -17.88 2.94
N PHE A 347 3.97 -18.86 3.19
CA PHE A 347 3.92 -20.10 2.43
C PHE A 347 3.67 -19.83 0.94
N SER A 348 2.69 -18.98 0.63
CA SER A 348 2.38 -18.61 -0.76
C SER A 348 3.57 -17.95 -1.44
N PHE A 349 4.32 -17.10 -0.73
CA PHE A 349 5.55 -16.51 -1.26
C PHE A 349 6.63 -17.54 -1.55
N GLN A 350 6.84 -18.51 -0.65
CA GLN A 350 7.86 -19.52 -0.85
C GLN A 350 7.52 -20.49 -1.99
N LEU A 351 6.23 -20.73 -2.23
CA LEU A 351 5.74 -21.60 -3.33
C LEU A 351 5.70 -20.90 -4.68
N GLY A 352 5.17 -19.67 -4.75
CA GLY A 352 4.85 -18.99 -6.00
C GLY A 352 5.34 -17.54 -6.10
N GLY A 353 6.22 -17.11 -5.20
CA GLY A 353 6.82 -15.78 -5.23
C GLY A 353 5.86 -14.65 -4.87
N THR A 354 6.21 -13.44 -5.30
CA THR A 354 5.46 -12.21 -4.98
C THR A 354 4.02 -12.27 -5.47
N GLU A 355 3.79 -12.84 -6.65
CA GLU A 355 2.44 -12.93 -7.23
C GLU A 355 1.53 -13.80 -6.38
N ALA A 356 1.98 -14.99 -5.98
CA ALA A 356 1.21 -15.88 -5.11
C ALA A 356 0.95 -15.26 -3.72
N ARG A 357 1.90 -14.51 -3.17
CA ARG A 357 1.69 -13.76 -1.92
C ARG A 357 0.59 -12.70 -2.08
N ILE A 358 0.56 -11.98 -3.19
CA ILE A 358 -0.48 -10.97 -3.46
C ILE A 358 -1.84 -11.66 -3.65
N ALA A 359 -1.89 -12.73 -4.44
CA ALA A 359 -3.13 -13.49 -4.65
C ALA A 359 -3.69 -14.06 -3.34
N SER A 360 -2.82 -14.47 -2.40
CA SER A 360 -3.24 -14.98 -1.09
C SER A 360 -3.93 -13.95 -0.18
N SER A 361 -4.02 -12.68 -0.58
CA SER A 361 -4.74 -11.65 0.19
C SER A 361 -6.09 -11.26 -0.40
N PHE A 362 -6.50 -11.83 -1.54
CA PHE A 362 -7.71 -11.38 -2.24
C PHE A 362 -9.01 -11.69 -1.49
N ASP A 363 -8.99 -12.67 -0.59
CA ASP A 363 -10.12 -13.10 0.23
C ASP A 363 -10.14 -12.49 1.65
N ASP A 364 -9.06 -11.83 2.08
CA ASP A 364 -8.94 -11.22 3.42
C ASP A 364 -8.70 -9.70 3.42
N ASP A 365 -8.15 -9.14 2.33
CA ASP A 365 -7.84 -7.73 2.24
C ASP A 365 -9.13 -6.90 2.11
N ARG A 366 -9.49 -6.22 3.19
CA ARG A 366 -10.74 -5.43 3.28
C ARG A 366 -10.92 -4.41 2.16
N VAL A 367 -9.83 -3.84 1.64
CA VAL A 367 -9.89 -2.82 0.57
C VAL A 367 -10.17 -3.50 -0.78
N ILE A 368 -9.52 -4.64 -1.04
CA ILE A 368 -9.78 -5.45 -2.25
C ILE A 368 -11.19 -6.02 -2.20
N LEU A 369 -11.62 -6.60 -1.07
CA LEU A 369 -12.97 -7.10 -0.87
C LEU A 369 -14.02 -6.01 -1.09
N LYS A 370 -13.77 -4.77 -0.62
CA LYS A 370 -14.69 -3.66 -0.87
C LYS A 370 -14.73 -3.26 -2.34
N ALA A 371 -13.60 -3.30 -3.04
CA ALA A 371 -13.55 -3.05 -4.47
C ALA A 371 -14.32 -4.11 -5.27
N ILE A 372 -14.17 -5.39 -4.92
CA ILE A 372 -14.92 -6.49 -5.52
C ILE A 372 -16.43 -6.32 -5.28
N ASP A 373 -16.83 -6.01 -4.05
CA ASP A 373 -18.23 -5.74 -3.67
C ASP A 373 -18.84 -4.62 -4.54
N VAL A 374 -18.15 -3.48 -4.65
CA VAL A 374 -18.60 -2.34 -5.46
C VAL A 374 -18.66 -2.67 -6.95
N LEU A 375 -17.69 -3.45 -7.47
CA LEU A 375 -17.64 -3.87 -8.86
C LEU A 375 -18.64 -5.00 -9.19
N SER A 376 -19.16 -5.70 -8.19
CA SER A 376 -20.11 -6.80 -8.39
C SER A 376 -21.54 -6.30 -8.69
N ASP A 377 -21.86 -5.06 -8.33
CA ASP A 377 -23.17 -4.44 -8.54
C ASP A 377 -23.05 -3.10 -9.26
N GLN A 378 -23.47 -3.07 -10.54
CA GLN A 378 -23.43 -1.88 -11.37
C GLN A 378 -24.25 -0.72 -10.77
N ILE A 379 -25.36 -1.00 -10.08
CA ILE A 379 -26.17 0.06 -9.44
C ILE A 379 -25.38 0.71 -8.32
N THR A 380 -24.72 -0.09 -7.48
CA THR A 380 -23.83 0.41 -6.43
C THR A 380 -22.68 1.22 -7.03
N TYR A 381 -22.01 0.71 -8.06
CA TYR A 381 -20.94 1.42 -8.76
C TYR A 381 -21.40 2.80 -9.29
N ASP A 382 -22.50 2.83 -10.05
CA ASP A 382 -23.03 4.06 -10.65
C ASP A 382 -23.49 5.07 -9.60
N SER A 383 -24.03 4.58 -8.46
CA SER A 383 -24.48 5.44 -7.37
C SER A 383 -23.35 6.24 -6.72
N VAL A 384 -22.13 5.69 -6.71
CA VAL A 384 -20.94 6.36 -6.15
C VAL A 384 -20.42 7.46 -7.07
N LEU A 385 -20.60 7.30 -8.39
CA LEU A 385 -20.23 8.28 -9.41
C LEU A 385 -21.31 9.34 -9.66
N THR A 386 -22.49 9.18 -9.05
CA THR A 386 -23.58 10.15 -9.16
C THR A 386 -23.48 11.19 -8.03
N PRO A 387 -23.62 12.50 -8.30
CA PRO A 387 -23.71 13.51 -7.25
C PRO A 387 -24.85 13.22 -6.27
N SER A 388 -24.64 13.51 -4.99
CA SER A 388 -25.72 13.45 -4.01
C SER A 388 -26.75 14.54 -4.33
N GLU A 389 -28.00 14.16 -4.60
CA GLU A 389 -29.11 15.10 -4.68
C GLU A 389 -29.37 15.67 -3.27
N TYR A 390 -29.03 16.94 -3.05
CA TYR A 390 -29.40 17.70 -1.85
C TYR A 390 -30.73 18.42 -2.00
#